data_AF-A0A526Y5B2-F1
#
_entry.id   AF-A0A526Y5B2-F1
#
_cell.length_a   1.000
_cell.length_b   1.000
_cell.length_c   1.000
_cell.angle_alpha   90.00
_cell.angle_beta   90.00
_cell.angle_gamma   90.00
#
_symmetry.space_group_name_H-M   'P 1'
#
loop_
_entity.id
_entity.type
_entity.pdbx_description
1 polymer ?
#
loop_
_entity_poly.entity_id
_entity_poly.type
_entity_poly.pdbx_seq_one_letter_code
_entity_poly.pdbx_strand_id
1 'polypeptide(L)'
;ENADLATLVRASVVALEGLGRSAGGCLSELYADDAGEKLTELLRGLVAASASFSFGADEWPDVMEALIAPETVKPAQGTDRNIAIWGALEARLQNVDTLVVGGLNEGVWPRKPESDRFMSRLMKTGINLE
;
A
#
# COMPACT_ATOMS: atom_id res chain seq x y z
N GLU A 1 -7.11 27.75 -9.26
CA GLU A 1 -7.06 27.72 -10.73
C GLU A 1 -7.03 26.26 -11.15
N ASN A 2 -7.77 25.88 -12.20
CA ASN A 2 -7.79 24.48 -12.65
C ASN A 2 -6.44 24.15 -13.30
N ALA A 3 -5.79 23.09 -12.83
CA ALA A 3 -4.51 22.64 -13.35
C ALA A 3 -4.69 21.29 -14.06
N ASP A 4 -3.96 21.11 -15.16
CA ASP A 4 -3.91 19.83 -15.86
C ASP A 4 -3.12 18.80 -15.05
N LEU A 5 -3.53 17.53 -15.12
CA LEU A 5 -2.94 16.40 -14.40
C LEU A 5 -1.44 16.33 -14.61
N ALA A 6 -0.98 16.45 -15.86
CA ALA A 6 0.45 16.35 -16.18
C ALA A 6 1.26 17.46 -15.50
N THR A 7 0.68 18.65 -15.31
CA THR A 7 1.34 19.77 -14.61
C THR A 7 1.44 19.51 -13.11
N LEU A 8 0.38 18.98 -12.50
CA LEU A 8 0.36 18.64 -11.07
C LEU A 8 1.29 17.47 -10.74
N VAL A 9 1.33 16.45 -11.60
CA VAL A 9 2.27 15.33 -11.48
C VAL A 9 3.70 15.83 -11.59
N ARG A 10 4.03 16.69 -12.58
CA ARG A 10 5.36 17.30 -12.70
C ARG A 10 5.75 18.11 -11.46
N ALA A 11 4.83 18.92 -10.94
CA ALA A 11 5.06 19.69 -9.71
C ALA A 11 5.35 18.78 -8.51
N SER A 12 4.65 17.64 -8.43
CA SER A 12 4.87 16.62 -7.40
C SER A 12 6.24 15.97 -7.51
N VAL A 13 6.66 15.60 -8.72
CA VAL A 13 8.01 15.06 -8.95
C VAL A 13 9.06 16.06 -8.48
N VAL A 14 8.94 17.34 -8.87
CA VAL A 14 9.88 18.38 -8.44
C VAL A 14 9.89 18.54 -6.91
N ALA A 15 8.72 18.50 -6.27
CA ALA A 15 8.62 18.60 -4.81
C ALA A 15 9.25 17.39 -4.11
N LEU A 16 8.94 16.17 -4.55
CA LEU A 16 9.50 14.93 -4.01
C LEU A 16 11.02 14.86 -4.19
N GLU A 17 11.52 15.21 -5.36
CA GLU A 17 12.96 15.30 -5.61
C GLU A 17 13.61 16.43 -4.82
N GLY A 18 12.91 17.52 -4.56
CA GLY A 18 13.37 18.58 -3.65
C GLY A 18 13.58 18.08 -2.22
N LEU A 19 12.65 17.24 -1.74
CA LEU A 19 12.69 16.65 -0.39
C LEU A 19 13.68 15.50 -0.27
N GLY A 20 13.79 14.66 -1.30
CA GLY A 20 14.64 13.46 -1.31
C GLY A 20 16.07 13.71 -1.79
N ARG A 21 16.45 14.96 -2.06
CA ARG A 21 17.80 15.30 -2.52
C ARG A 21 18.79 15.22 -1.37
N SER A 22 19.86 14.44 -1.55
CA SER A 22 20.95 14.38 -0.59
C SER A 22 21.75 15.69 -0.56
N ALA A 23 22.60 15.87 0.45
CA ALA A 23 23.48 17.03 0.56
C ALA A 23 24.41 17.24 -0.66
N GLY A 24 24.71 16.15 -1.39
CA GLY A 24 25.50 16.19 -2.64
C GLY A 24 24.66 16.42 -3.91
N GLY A 25 23.35 16.63 -3.80
CA GLY A 25 22.47 16.82 -4.94
C GLY A 25 21.95 15.52 -5.57
N CYS A 26 22.27 14.36 -5.00
CA CYS A 26 21.89 13.07 -5.57
C CYS A 26 20.46 12.68 -5.21
N LEU A 27 19.78 11.98 -6.13
CA LEU A 27 18.44 11.41 -5.94
C LEU A 27 18.47 9.88 -5.82
N SER A 28 19.67 9.28 -5.74
CA SER A 28 19.82 7.82 -5.69
C SER A 28 19.08 7.21 -4.51
N GLU A 29 19.08 7.87 -3.36
CA GLU A 29 18.38 7.36 -2.16
C GLU A 29 16.86 7.41 -2.31
N LEU A 30 16.30 8.45 -2.95
CA LEU A 30 14.86 8.59 -3.17
C LEU A 30 14.31 7.47 -4.08
N TYR A 31 15.10 7.06 -5.08
CA TYR A 31 14.71 6.07 -6.08
C TYR A 31 15.45 4.72 -5.89
N ALA A 32 16.03 4.47 -4.71
CA ALA A 32 16.67 3.21 -4.38
C ALA A 32 15.67 2.13 -3.98
N ASP A 33 16.12 0.88 -4.09
CA ASP A 33 15.43 -0.32 -3.62
C ASP A 33 14.02 -0.51 -4.20
N ASP A 34 13.31 -1.51 -3.69
CA ASP A 34 11.97 -1.89 -4.18
C ASP A 34 10.96 -0.74 -4.08
N ALA A 35 11.11 0.11 -3.05
CA ALA A 35 10.22 1.25 -2.84
C ALA A 35 10.46 2.36 -3.87
N GLY A 36 11.72 2.68 -4.18
CA GLY A 36 12.08 3.68 -5.17
C GLY A 36 11.74 3.23 -6.60
N GLU A 37 11.89 1.94 -6.90
CA GLU A 37 11.43 1.36 -8.15
C GLU A 37 9.91 1.49 -8.30
N LYS A 38 9.15 1.15 -7.24
CA LYS A 38 7.69 1.25 -7.27
C LYS A 38 7.20 2.70 -7.39
N LEU A 39 7.84 3.63 -6.68
CA LEU A 39 7.58 5.06 -6.82
C LEU A 39 7.85 5.55 -8.25
N THR A 40 8.95 5.11 -8.85
CA THR A 40 9.30 5.45 -10.24
C THR A 40 8.26 4.94 -11.23
N GLU A 41 7.79 3.71 -11.05
CA GLU A 41 6.72 3.11 -11.87
C GLU A 41 5.43 3.92 -11.76
N LEU A 42 4.99 4.23 -10.53
CA LEU A 42 3.79 5.04 -10.28
C LEU A 42 3.89 6.41 -10.95
N LEU A 43 4.98 7.16 -10.69
CA LEU A 43 5.16 8.51 -11.23
C LEU A 43 5.21 8.50 -12.77
N ARG A 44 5.87 7.52 -13.40
CA ARG A 44 5.86 7.36 -14.85
C ARG A 44 4.46 7.07 -15.39
N GLY A 45 3.71 6.21 -14.70
CA GLY A 45 2.31 5.92 -15.02
C GLY A 45 1.45 7.18 -14.99
N LEU A 46 1.60 8.00 -13.94
CA LEU A 46 0.86 9.25 -13.79
C LEU A 46 1.24 10.31 -14.82
N VAL A 47 2.52 10.41 -15.20
CA VAL A 47 2.98 11.31 -16.27
C VAL A 47 2.41 10.90 -17.64
N ALA A 48 2.28 9.59 -17.89
CA ALA A 48 1.73 9.06 -19.14
C ALA A 48 0.19 9.05 -19.16
N ALA A 49 -0.45 9.19 -18.01
CA ALA A 49 -1.90 9.20 -17.89
C ALA A 49 -2.51 10.48 -18.48
N SER A 50 -3.68 10.33 -19.10
CA SER A 50 -4.53 11.44 -19.50
C SER A 50 -5.86 11.34 -18.77
N ALA A 51 -6.30 12.45 -18.18
CA ALA A 51 -7.62 12.56 -17.57
C ALA A 51 -8.48 13.48 -18.43
N SER A 52 -9.73 13.09 -18.67
CA SER A 52 -10.71 13.90 -19.41
C SER A 52 -11.38 14.97 -18.54
N PHE A 53 -10.95 15.13 -17.30
CA PHE A 53 -11.50 16.04 -16.32
C PHE A 53 -10.38 16.85 -15.67
N SER A 54 -10.69 18.10 -15.33
CA SER A 54 -9.82 18.99 -14.55
C SER A 54 -10.34 19.09 -13.13
N PHE A 55 -9.44 19.34 -12.18
CA PHE A 55 -9.78 19.58 -10.78
C PHE A 55 -8.95 20.75 -10.24
N GLY A 56 -9.33 21.26 -9.07
CA GLY A 56 -8.62 22.35 -8.41
C GLY A 56 -7.21 21.89 -8.03
N ALA A 57 -6.21 22.76 -8.20
CA ALA A 57 -4.85 22.45 -7.77
C ALA A 57 -4.76 22.18 -6.25
N ASP A 58 -5.69 22.71 -5.46
CA ASP A 58 -5.87 22.48 -4.03
C ASP A 58 -6.41 21.08 -3.68
N GLU A 59 -7.10 20.41 -4.62
CA GLU A 59 -7.60 19.05 -4.47
C GLU A 59 -6.53 17.99 -4.79
N TRP A 60 -5.42 18.41 -5.39
CA TRP A 60 -4.37 17.51 -5.84
C TRP A 60 -3.76 16.62 -4.74
N PRO A 61 -3.50 17.10 -3.49
CA PRO A 61 -2.98 16.25 -2.44
C PRO A 61 -3.88 15.04 -2.14
N ASP A 62 -5.20 15.25 -2.06
CA ASP A 62 -6.17 14.18 -1.82
C ASP A 62 -6.22 13.18 -2.99
N VAL A 63 -6.13 13.69 -4.22
CA VAL A 63 -6.06 12.87 -5.43
C VAL A 63 -4.78 12.03 -5.44
N MET A 64 -3.63 12.62 -5.11
CA MET A 64 -2.36 11.91 -5.03
C MET A 64 -2.43 10.83 -3.94
N GLU A 65 -2.96 11.15 -2.76
CA GLU A 65 -3.17 10.19 -1.67
C GLU A 65 -4.00 9.00 -2.13
N ALA A 66 -5.11 9.25 -2.83
CA ALA A 66 -5.96 8.17 -3.36
C ALA A 66 -5.25 7.33 -4.43
N LEU A 67 -4.40 7.95 -5.26
CA LEU A 67 -3.65 7.27 -6.33
C LEU A 67 -2.49 6.42 -5.79
N ILE A 68 -1.83 6.85 -4.70
CA ILE A 68 -0.74 6.10 -4.09
C ILE A 68 -1.22 5.02 -3.10
N ALA A 69 -2.39 5.20 -2.48
CA ALA A 69 -2.94 4.28 -1.49
C ALA A 69 -3.00 2.79 -1.90
N PRO A 70 -3.35 2.41 -3.16
CA PRO A 70 -3.36 1.01 -3.57
C PRO A 70 -1.97 0.45 -3.88
N GLU A 71 -0.94 1.29 -4.02
CA GLU A 71 0.39 0.83 -4.36
C GLU A 71 1.02 0.06 -3.20
N THR A 72 1.55 -1.13 -3.51
CA THR A 72 2.23 -1.98 -2.53
C THR A 72 3.64 -2.27 -3.01
N VAL A 73 4.61 -2.06 -2.11
CA VAL A 73 6.01 -2.45 -2.35
C VAL A 73 6.15 -3.90 -1.91
N LYS A 74 6.47 -4.78 -2.86
CA LYS A 74 6.79 -6.17 -2.56
C LYS A 74 8.31 -6.30 -2.45
N PRO A 75 8.86 -6.65 -1.28
CA PRO A 75 10.30 -6.84 -1.15
C PRO A 75 10.81 -7.94 -2.09
N ALA A 76 11.90 -7.68 -2.82
CA ALA A 76 12.48 -8.61 -3.77
C ALA A 76 13.14 -9.83 -3.09
N GLN A 77 13.60 -9.68 -1.85
CA GLN A 77 14.21 -10.75 -1.06
C GLN A 77 13.50 -10.91 0.28
N GLY A 78 13.16 -12.17 0.62
CA GLY A 78 12.79 -12.53 1.98
C GLY A 78 14.00 -12.43 2.90
N THR A 79 13.81 -11.88 4.10
CA THR A 79 14.87 -11.51 5.06
C THR A 79 15.96 -12.56 5.24
N ASP A 80 15.60 -13.82 5.49
CA ASP A 80 16.52 -14.95 5.66
C ASP A 80 15.84 -16.21 5.11
N ARG A 81 16.57 -17.02 4.34
CA ARG A 81 16.02 -18.25 3.73
C ARG A 81 15.56 -19.28 4.77
N ASN A 82 16.07 -19.21 6.00
CA ASN A 82 15.68 -20.10 7.10
C ASN A 82 14.47 -19.59 7.90
N ILE A 83 14.02 -18.36 7.64
CA ILE A 83 12.93 -17.74 8.40
C ILE A 83 11.77 -17.42 7.45
N ALA A 84 10.61 -17.98 7.77
CA ALA A 84 9.37 -17.67 7.08
C ALA A 84 8.33 -17.16 8.08
N ILE A 85 7.59 -16.12 7.68
CA ILE A 85 6.46 -15.57 8.44
C ILE A 85 5.19 -15.99 7.70
N TRP A 86 4.34 -16.76 8.37
CA TRP A 86 3.12 -17.30 7.80
C TRP A 86 1.88 -16.82 8.54
N GLY A 87 0.78 -16.67 7.80
CA GLY A 87 -0.54 -16.62 8.40
C GLY A 87 -0.93 -17.95 9.04
N ALA A 88 -1.91 -17.93 9.94
CA ALA A 88 -2.33 -19.13 10.67
C ALA A 88 -2.78 -20.30 9.77
N LEU A 89 -3.39 -20.01 8.61
CA LEU A 89 -3.80 -21.04 7.66
C LEU A 89 -2.61 -21.61 6.86
N GLU A 90 -1.69 -20.75 6.45
CA GLU A 90 -0.48 -21.13 5.71
C GLU A 90 0.41 -22.02 6.58
N ALA A 91 0.58 -21.66 7.86
CA ALA A 91 1.37 -22.41 8.83
C ALA A 91 0.86 -23.84 9.03
N ARG A 92 -0.46 -24.07 8.94
CA ARG A 92 -1.06 -25.41 9.06
C ARG A 92 -0.70 -26.34 7.89
N LEU A 93 -0.21 -25.79 6.78
CA LEU A 93 0.16 -26.54 5.59
C LEU A 93 1.67 -26.84 5.51
N GLN A 94 2.47 -26.32 6.45
CA GLN A 94 3.92 -26.49 6.45
C GLN A 94 4.36 -27.59 7.41
N ASN A 95 5.52 -28.20 7.12
CA ASN A 95 6.24 -29.06 8.05
C ASN A 95 7.60 -28.41 8.34
N VAL A 96 7.86 -28.10 9.60
CA VAL A 96 9.06 -27.36 10.03
C VAL A 96 9.64 -27.98 11.31
N ASP A 97 10.95 -27.86 11.46
CA ASP A 97 11.64 -28.32 12.67
C ASP A 97 11.33 -27.44 13.89
N THR A 98 11.02 -26.16 13.68
CA THR A 98 10.71 -25.21 14.76
C THR A 98 9.62 -24.23 14.32
N LEU A 99 8.58 -24.10 15.14
CA LEU A 99 7.48 -23.15 14.95
C LEU A 99 7.36 -22.22 16.16
N VAL A 100 7.42 -20.91 15.93
CA VAL A 100 7.15 -19.89 16.94
C VAL A 100 5.77 -19.30 16.68
N VAL A 101 4.86 -19.40 17.65
CA VAL A 101 3.49 -18.86 17.54
C VAL A 101 3.41 -17.55 18.31
N GLY A 102 3.27 -16.44 17.58
CA GLY A 102 3.06 -15.11 18.14
C GLY A 102 1.58 -14.71 18.20
N GLY A 103 1.27 -13.63 18.92
CA GLY A 103 -0.08 -13.03 18.92
C GLY A 103 -1.13 -13.77 19.75
N LEU A 104 -0.72 -14.66 20.66
CA LEU A 104 -1.61 -15.35 21.60
C LEU A 104 -2.03 -14.47 22.79
N ASN A 105 -2.34 -13.21 22.50
CA ASN A 105 -2.80 -12.24 23.50
C ASN A 105 -4.33 -12.28 23.59
N GLU A 106 -4.87 -12.08 24.79
CA GLU A 106 -6.32 -11.91 24.99
C GLU A 106 -6.87 -10.79 24.10
N GLY A 107 -7.98 -11.07 23.42
CA GLY A 107 -8.62 -10.12 22.48
C GLY A 107 -8.05 -10.14 21.05
N VAL A 108 -6.82 -10.62 20.86
CA VAL A 108 -6.25 -10.92 19.52
C VAL A 108 -6.54 -12.37 19.15
N TRP A 109 -6.32 -13.28 20.10
CA TRP A 109 -6.59 -14.69 19.98
C TRP A 109 -7.39 -15.20 21.21
N PRO A 110 -8.47 -15.97 21.01
CA PRO A 110 -9.15 -16.22 19.73
C PRO A 110 -9.78 -14.93 19.20
N ARG A 111 -9.70 -14.70 17.88
CA ARG A 111 -10.29 -13.52 17.26
C ARG A 111 -11.80 -13.55 17.48
N LYS A 112 -12.35 -12.52 18.12
CA LYS A 112 -13.80 -12.37 18.26
C LYS A 112 -14.41 -12.22 16.85
N PRO A 113 -15.54 -12.88 16.56
CA PRO A 113 -16.23 -12.66 15.30
C PRO A 113 -16.66 -11.19 15.23
N GLU A 114 -16.17 -10.46 14.24
CA GLU A 114 -16.65 -9.11 13.96
C GLU A 114 -17.96 -9.19 13.18
N SER A 115 -18.91 -8.33 13.53
CA SER A 115 -20.10 -8.13 12.72
C SER A 115 -19.68 -7.58 11.36
N ASP A 116 -20.21 -8.19 10.29
CA ASP A 116 -19.98 -7.74 8.92
C ASP A 116 -20.35 -6.25 8.77
N ARG A 117 -19.50 -5.50 8.05
CA ARG A 117 -19.60 -4.04 7.88
C ARG A 117 -20.82 -3.61 7.07
N PHE A 118 -21.40 -4.53 6.30
CA PHE A 118 -22.56 -4.26 5.45
C PHE A 118 -23.83 -4.90 5.97
N MET A 119 -23.76 -6.12 6.54
CA MET A 119 -24.95 -6.85 6.96
C MET A 119 -24.80 -7.44 8.35
N SER A 120 -25.63 -6.98 9.29
CA SER A 120 -25.72 -7.62 10.62
C SER A 120 -26.05 -9.11 10.50
N ARG A 121 -25.70 -9.91 11.51
CA ARG A 121 -26.09 -11.34 11.56
C ARG A 121 -27.59 -11.53 11.34
N LEU A 122 -28.41 -10.66 11.94
CA LEU A 122 -29.87 -10.67 11.76
C LEU A 122 -30.28 -10.51 10.29
N MET A 123 -29.60 -9.63 9.56
CA MET A 123 -29.84 -9.43 8.12
C MET A 123 -29.46 -10.66 7.31
N LYS A 124 -28.33 -11.32 7.63
CA LYS A 124 -27.90 -12.57 6.96
C LYS A 124 -28.90 -13.71 7.16
N THR A 125 -29.41 -13.89 8.37
CA THR A 125 -30.44 -14.90 8.66
C THR A 125 -31.76 -14.58 7.97
N GLY A 126 -32.13 -13.29 7.85
CA GLY A 126 -33.36 -12.87 7.17
C GLY A 126 -33.38 -13.14 5.66
N ILE A 127 -32.22 -13.37 5.04
CA ILE A 127 -32.07 -13.62 3.60
C ILE A 127 -31.41 -14.97 3.26
N ASN A 128 -31.37 -15.91 4.23
CA ASN A 128 -30.84 -17.27 4.08
C ASN A 128 -29.41 -17.35 3.48
N LEU A 129 -28.50 -16.48 3.96
CA LEU A 129 -27.08 -16.51 3.57
C LEU A 129 -26.18 -17.25 4.57
N GLU A 130 -26.79 -17.88 5.59
CA GLU A 130 -26.18 -18.88 6.48
C GLU A 130 -27.09 -20.11 6.56
#